data_AF-A0A807ZPT6-F1
#
_entry.id   AF-A0A807ZPT6-F1
#
_cell.length_a   1.000
_cell.length_b   1.000
_cell.length_c   1.000
_cell.angle_alpha   90.00
_cell.angle_beta   90.00
_cell.angle_gamma   90.00
#
_symmetry.space_group_name_H-M   'P 1'
#
loop_
_entity.id
_entity.type
_entity.pdbx_description
1 polymer ?
#
loop_
_entity_poly.entity_id
_entity_poly.type
_entity_poly.pdbx_seq_one_letter_code
_entity_poly.pdbx_strand_id
1 'polypeptide(L)'
;MMRPVRKSLLISQKDGSIVRKMVDKNGVVISEETISNEQRLSLDARIRLGMSQQQFAKMLGISVRTLHDWEQGRREPSGAAKTLLYIAARHPDIVQEIVEQRT
;
A
#
# COMPACT_ATOMS: atom_id res chain seq x y z
N MET A 1 -3.65 -10.31 25.38
CA MET A 1 -3.68 -11.49 24.48
C MET A 1 -2.50 -11.39 23.52
N MET A 2 -1.51 -12.27 23.66
CA MET A 2 -0.31 -12.28 22.82
C MET A 2 -0.72 -12.70 21.40
N ARG A 3 -0.56 -11.81 20.40
CA ARG A 3 -0.76 -12.20 19.00
C ARG A 3 0.40 -13.14 18.65
N PRO A 4 0.14 -14.36 18.13
CA PRO A 4 1.23 -15.26 17.76
C PRO A 4 2.17 -14.55 16.79
N VAL A 5 3.48 -14.78 16.92
CA VAL A 5 4.47 -14.32 15.94
C VAL A 5 4.09 -14.98 14.61
N ARG A 6 3.65 -14.17 13.65
CA ARG A 6 3.23 -14.60 12.31
C ARG A 6 4.28 -14.13 11.33
N LYS A 7 4.95 -15.05 10.63
CA LYS A 7 5.86 -14.68 9.54
C LYS A 7 5.04 -14.51 8.27
N SER A 8 5.16 -13.35 7.63
CA SER A 8 4.56 -13.09 6.32
C SER A 8 5.57 -13.43 5.24
N LEU A 9 5.20 -14.30 4.32
CA LEU A 9 5.94 -14.61 3.10
C LEU A 9 5.24 -13.94 1.91
N LEU A 10 5.96 -13.14 1.15
CA LEU A 10 5.46 -12.46 -0.04
C LEU A 10 6.01 -13.17 -1.28
N ILE A 11 5.12 -13.66 -2.13
CA ILE A 11 5.48 -14.40 -3.36
C ILE A 11 4.95 -13.59 -4.54
N SER A 12 5.85 -13.04 -5.36
CA SER A 12 5.47 -12.31 -6.58
C SER A 12 4.92 -13.28 -7.63
N GLN A 13 3.78 -12.93 -8.23
CA GLN A 13 3.22 -13.62 -9.38
C GLN A 13 3.66 -12.96 -10.70
N LYS A 14 3.44 -13.66 -11.82
CA LYS A 14 3.82 -13.19 -13.17
C LYS A 14 2.99 -11.99 -13.66
N ASP A 15 1.79 -11.80 -13.12
CA ASP A 15 0.89 -10.68 -13.43
C ASP A 15 1.15 -9.44 -12.54
N GLY A 16 2.20 -9.48 -11.72
CA GLY A 16 2.59 -8.43 -10.79
C GLY A 16 1.92 -8.52 -9.42
N SER A 17 0.84 -9.30 -9.26
CA SER A 17 0.20 -9.50 -7.96
C SER A 17 1.15 -10.21 -6.99
N ILE A 18 0.90 -10.07 -5.69
CA ILE A 18 1.70 -10.75 -4.66
C ILE A 18 0.79 -11.63 -3.81
N VAL A 19 1.18 -12.87 -3.62
CA VAL A 19 0.56 -13.72 -2.61
C VAL A 19 1.26 -13.51 -1.28
N ARG A 20 0.51 -13.05 -0.29
CA ARG A 20 0.93 -13.05 1.11
C ARG A 20 0.48 -14.34 1.78
N LYS A 21 1.45 -15.18 2.13
CA LYS A 21 1.22 -16.36 3.00
C LYS A 21 1.60 -16.00 4.43
N MET A 22 0.65 -16.10 5.36
CA MET A 22 0.98 -16.09 6.78
C MET A 22 1.25 -17.51 7.23
N VAL A 23 2.43 -17.74 7.80
CA VAL A 23 2.80 -19.03 8.38
C VAL A 23 2.91 -18.95 9.89
N ASP A 24 2.52 -20.03 10.57
CA ASP A 24 2.69 -20.19 12.01
C ASP A 24 4.14 -20.56 12.37
N LYS A 25 4.38 -20.75 13.67
CA LYS A 25 5.69 -21.16 14.21
C LYS A 25 6.18 -22.53 13.69
N ASN A 26 5.28 -23.35 13.14
CA ASN A 26 5.59 -24.67 12.59
C ASN A 26 5.72 -24.64 11.06
N GLY A 27 5.60 -23.47 10.43
CA GLY A 27 5.65 -23.30 8.99
C GLY A 27 4.33 -23.63 8.26
N VAL A 28 3.25 -23.89 8.99
CA VAL A 28 1.94 -24.17 8.39
C VAL A 28 1.34 -22.86 7.88
N VAL A 29 0.88 -22.85 6.62
CA VAL A 29 0.16 -21.70 6.05
C VAL A 29 -1.20 -21.58 6.72
N ILE A 30 -1.38 -20.50 7.46
CA ILE A 30 -2.60 -20.18 8.20
C ILE A 30 -3.54 -19.31 7.37
N SER A 31 -3.00 -18.51 6.45
CA SER A 31 -3.78 -17.72 5.50
C SER A 31 -2.99 -17.44 4.23
N GLU A 32 -3.69 -17.37 3.11
CA GLU A 32 -3.17 -16.99 1.80
C GLU A 32 -4.06 -15.87 1.26
N GLU A 33 -3.47 -14.70 1.04
CA GLU A 33 -4.16 -13.52 0.53
C GLU A 33 -3.44 -13.01 -0.71
N THR A 34 -4.16 -12.88 -1.82
CA THR A 34 -3.64 -12.19 -2.99
C THR A 34 -3.73 -10.69 -2.74
N ILE A 35 -2.58 -10.06 -2.55
CA ILE A 35 -2.44 -8.61 -2.56
C ILE A 35 -2.49 -8.17 -4.02
N SER A 36 -3.54 -7.45 -4.37
CA SER A 36 -3.68 -6.89 -5.71
C SER A 36 -2.60 -5.83 -5.97
N ASN A 37 -2.25 -5.64 -7.24
CA ASN A 37 -1.33 -4.58 -7.64
C ASN A 37 -1.79 -3.20 -7.11
N GLU A 38 -3.10 -2.99 -7.06
CA GLU A 38 -3.78 -1.77 -6.65
C GLU A 38 -3.65 -1.50 -5.14
N GLN A 39 -3.68 -2.54 -4.30
CA GLN A 39 -3.41 -2.40 -2.87
C GLN A 39 -1.95 -1.98 -2.63
N ARG A 40 -1.02 -2.52 -3.43
CA ARG A 40 0.41 -2.20 -3.35
C ARG A 40 0.71 -0.78 -3.84
N LEU A 41 -0.02 -0.30 -4.84
CA LEU A 41 0.16 1.03 -5.43
C LEU A 41 0.13 2.16 -4.39
N SER A 42 -0.81 2.11 -3.43
CA SER A 42 -0.89 3.11 -2.37
C SER A 42 0.34 3.11 -1.45
N LEU A 43 0.78 1.91 -1.06
CA LEU A 43 1.94 1.73 -0.19
C LEU A 43 3.24 2.14 -0.89
N ASP A 44 3.43 1.68 -2.13
CA ASP A 44 4.61 1.96 -2.95
C ASP A 44 4.73 3.47 -3.23
N ALA A 45 3.64 4.13 -3.64
CA ALA A 45 3.61 5.57 -3.86
C ALA A 45 4.04 6.34 -2.59
N ARG A 46 3.46 5.99 -1.44
CA ARG A 46 3.78 6.65 -0.17
C ARG A 46 5.24 6.48 0.23
N ILE A 47 5.77 5.25 0.15
CA ILE A 47 7.16 4.94 0.51
C ILE A 47 8.12 5.69 -0.41
N ARG A 48 7.85 5.70 -1.72
CA ARG A 48 8.69 6.39 -2.71
C ARG A 48 8.72 7.91 -2.51
N LEU A 49 7.61 8.48 -2.04
CA LEU A 49 7.53 9.90 -1.68
C LEU A 49 8.14 10.22 -0.31
N GLY A 50 8.56 9.21 0.47
CA GLY A 50 9.13 9.40 1.80
C GLY A 50 8.14 9.92 2.85
N MET A 51 6.84 9.73 2.64
CA MET A 51 5.80 10.31 3.49
C MET A 51 5.28 9.33 4.55
N SER A 52 4.97 9.86 5.75
CA SER A 52 4.15 9.15 6.73
C SER A 52 2.72 8.97 6.22
N GLN A 53 1.94 8.04 6.81
CA GLN A 53 0.52 7.87 6.45
C GLN A 53 -0.28 9.16 6.64
N GLN A 54 0.04 9.97 7.65
CA GLN A 54 -0.62 11.24 7.92
C GLN A 54 -0.32 12.28 6.83
N GLN A 55 0.96 12.44 6.46
CA GLN A 55 1.37 13.36 5.39
C GLN A 55 0.78 12.97 4.03
N PHE A 56 0.84 11.67 3.70
CA PHE A 56 0.33 11.18 2.43
C PHE A 56 -1.19 11.28 2.32
N ALA A 57 -1.92 10.95 3.40
CA ALA A 57 -3.37 11.12 3.45
C ALA A 57 -3.77 12.60 3.29
N LYS A 58 -3.03 13.53 3.94
CA LYS A 58 -3.22 14.97 3.78
C LYS A 58 -2.99 15.41 2.33
N MET A 59 -1.91 14.95 1.70
CA MET A 59 -1.59 15.25 0.29
C MET A 59 -2.71 14.80 -0.65
N LEU A 60 -3.23 13.59 -0.45
CA LEU A 60 -4.32 13.02 -1.24
C LEU A 60 -5.70 13.63 -0.92
N GLY A 61 -5.83 14.42 0.15
CA GLY A 61 -7.12 14.97 0.60
C GLY A 61 -8.08 13.91 1.15
N ILE A 62 -7.57 12.83 1.76
CA ILE A 62 -8.38 11.74 2.33
C ILE A 62 -8.06 11.55 3.82
N SER A 63 -8.92 10.81 4.53
CA SER A 63 -8.65 10.44 5.91
C SER A 63 -7.51 9.41 6.01
N VAL A 64 -6.74 9.45 7.09
CA VAL A 64 -5.75 8.40 7.41
C VAL A 64 -6.39 7.02 7.47
N ARG A 65 -7.65 6.94 7.93
CA ARG A 65 -8.39 5.68 7.96
C ARG A 65 -8.67 5.15 6.56
N THR A 66 -9.01 6.01 5.60
CA THR A 66 -9.18 5.63 4.19
C THR A 66 -7.89 5.07 3.62
N LEU A 67 -6.77 5.78 3.81
CA LEU A 67 -5.45 5.30 3.37
C LEU A 67 -5.10 3.95 4.03
N HIS A 68 -5.36 3.82 5.34
CA HIS A 68 -5.11 2.59 6.07
C HIS A 68 -5.99 1.43 5.59
N ASP A 69 -7.25 1.66 5.21
CA ASP A 69 -8.10 0.63 4.59
C ASP A 69 -7.56 0.19 3.23
N TRP A 70 -7.01 1.11 2.43
CA TRP A 70 -6.36 0.79 1.15
C TRP A 70 -5.09 -0.04 1.32
N GLU A 71 -4.16 0.42 2.18
CA GLU A 71 -2.89 -0.28 2.43
C GLU A 71 -3.04 -1.64 3.12
N GLN A 72 -4.20 -1.89 3.74
CA GLN A 72 -4.54 -3.18 4.34
C GLN A 72 -5.44 -4.03 3.45
N GLY A 73 -5.76 -3.55 2.25
CA GLY A 73 -6.61 -4.29 1.31
C GLY A 73 -8.08 -4.42 1.68
N ARG A 74 -8.54 -3.71 2.72
CA ARG A 74 -9.95 -3.73 3.14
C ARG A 74 -10.86 -2.96 2.19
N ARG A 75 -10.31 -2.00 1.46
CA ARG A 75 -10.99 -1.22 0.42
C ARG A 75 -10.03 -0.93 -0.71
N GLU A 76 -10.58 -0.64 -1.88
CA GLU A 76 -9.80 -0.18 -3.02
C GLU A 76 -9.88 1.35 -3.21
N PRO A 77 -8.82 1.98 -3.75
CA PRO A 77 -8.91 3.35 -4.23
C PRO A 77 -9.90 3.49 -5.39
N SER A 78 -10.50 4.67 -5.56
CA SER A 78 -11.30 4.98 -6.75
C SER A 78 -10.43 4.98 -8.01
N GLY A 79 -11.04 4.89 -9.20
CA GLY A 79 -10.29 4.92 -10.48
C GLY A 79 -9.35 6.12 -10.60
N ALA A 80 -9.82 7.33 -10.27
CA ALA A 80 -9.00 8.53 -10.27
C ALA A 80 -7.85 8.47 -9.24
N ALA A 81 -8.13 7.96 -8.04
CA ALA A 81 -7.09 7.75 -7.03
C ALA A 81 -6.04 6.74 -7.51
N LYS A 82 -6.44 5.64 -8.17
CA LYS A 82 -5.51 4.66 -8.76
C LYS A 82 -4.58 5.33 -9.78
N THR A 83 -5.11 6.18 -10.66
CA THR A 83 -4.30 6.95 -11.62
C THR A 83 -3.26 7.83 -10.92
N LEU A 84 -3.66 8.57 -9.88
CA LEU A 84 -2.74 9.40 -9.11
C LEU A 84 -1.67 8.57 -8.39
N LEU A 85 -2.06 7.46 -7.75
CA LEU A 85 -1.13 6.55 -7.08
C LEU A 85 -0.12 5.96 -8.05
N TYR A 86 -0.55 5.65 -9.28
CA TYR A 86 0.33 5.15 -10.34
C TYR A 86 1.37 6.19 -10.76
N ILE A 87 0.92 7.44 -10.95
CA ILE A 87 1.82 8.56 -11.24
C ILE A 87 2.80 8.76 -10.08
N ALA A 88 2.32 8.84 -8.85
CA ALA A 88 3.14 9.02 -7.65
C ALA A 88 4.16 7.88 -7.44
N ALA A 89 3.81 6.64 -7.77
CA ALA A 89 4.73 5.51 -7.68
C ALA A 89 5.82 5.53 -8.78
N ARG A 90 5.56 6.14 -9.93
CA ARG A 90 6.50 6.19 -11.07
C ARG A 90 7.34 7.46 -11.13
N HIS A 91 6.73 8.59 -10.78
CA HIS A 91 7.29 9.93 -10.85
C HIS A 91 7.12 10.66 -9.51
N PRO A 92 7.74 10.15 -8.42
CA PRO A 92 7.62 10.75 -7.10
C PRO A 92 8.19 12.18 -7.05
N ASP A 93 9.20 12.47 -7.86
CA ASP A 93 9.83 13.78 -8.06
C ASP A 93 8.82 14.84 -8.52
N ILE A 94 8.05 14.55 -9.56
CA ILE A 94 7.02 15.46 -10.08
C ILE A 94 5.95 15.73 -9.03
N VAL A 95 5.53 14.69 -8.30
CA VAL A 95 4.51 14.86 -7.25
C VAL A 95 5.05 15.70 -6.09
N GLN A 96 6.30 15.50 -5.67
CA GLN A 96 6.94 16.33 -4.66
C GLN A 96 7.00 17.80 -5.08
N GLU A 97 7.47 18.07 -6.29
CA GLU A 97 7.52 19.43 -6.86
C GLU A 97 6.14 20.12 -6.81
N ILE A 98 5.09 19.44 -7.28
CA ILE A 98 3.73 19.98 -7.29
C ILE A 98 3.20 20.21 -5.87
N VAL A 99 3.49 19.32 -4.92
CA VAL A 99 3.02 19.44 -3.53
C VAL A 99 3.71 20.59 -2.81
N GLU A 100 5.00 20.80 -3.05
CA GLU A 100 5.76 21.93 -2.52
C GLU A 100 5.21 23.26 -3.02
N GLN A 101 4.79 23.37 -4.29
CA GLN A 101 4.18 24.58 -4.84
C GLN A 101 2.79 24.93 -4.25
N ARG A 102 2.11 23.97 -3.62
CA ARG A 102 0.76 24.14 -3.05
C ARG A 102 0.77 24.51 -1.56
N THR A 103 1.92 24.47 -0.90
CA THR A 103 2.07 24.70 0.55
C THR A 103 2.66 26.07 0.81
#